data_AF-Q2NJS0-F1
#
_entry.id   AF-Q2NJS0-F1
#
_cell.length_a   1.000
_cell.length_b   1.000
_cell.length_c   1.000
_cell.angle_alpha   90.00
_cell.angle_beta   90.00
_cell.angle_gamma   90.00
#
_symmetry.space_group_name_H-M   'P 1'
#
loop_
_entity.id
_entity.type
_entity.pdbx_description
1 polymer ?
#
loop_
_entity_poly.entity_id
_entity_poly.type
_entity_poly.pdbx_seq_one_letter_code
_entity_poly.pdbx_strand_id
1 'polypeptide(L)'
;MLREKLFKDFLKSKKNLEMRNQLIDLHLPLVKKLVSKFKYYPCVLQKQDLYQEGFLGLIKALNNYQDLGYDFIAYAEPTIKSEIRELIRKSHSPSVPQKTHKTNNPSFQEENTHMALSNP
;
A
#
# COMPACT_ATOMS: atom_id res chain seq x y z
N MET A 1 10.29 4.05 24.79
CA MET A 1 10.85 2.71 24.47
C MET A 1 11.74 2.77 23.22
N LEU A 2 12.67 1.81 23.03
CA LEU A 2 13.57 1.75 21.86
C LEU A 2 12.82 1.82 20.51
N ARG A 3 11.63 1.21 20.44
CA ARG A 3 10.72 1.22 19.27
C ARG A 3 10.28 2.64 18.88
N GLU A 4 9.90 3.46 19.84
CA GLU A 4 9.43 4.83 19.60
C GLU A 4 10.56 5.72 19.08
N LYS A 5 11.78 5.54 19.60
CA LYS A 5 12.95 6.28 19.12
C LYS A 5 13.26 5.92 17.67
N LEU A 6 13.27 4.63 17.34
CA LEU A 6 13.49 4.15 15.97
C LEU A 6 12.43 4.69 15.00
N PHE A 7 11.15 4.69 15.40
CA PHE A 7 10.08 5.28 14.59
C PHE A 7 10.26 6.78 14.39
N LYS A 8 10.61 7.53 15.43
CA LYS A 8 10.85 8.98 15.33
C LYS A 8 12.01 9.29 14.39
N ASP A 9 13.09 8.53 14.46
CA ASP A 9 14.26 8.70 13.59
C ASP A 9 13.93 8.32 12.13
N PHE A 10 13.18 7.24 11.92
CA PHE A 10 12.68 6.85 10.61
C PHE A 10 11.73 7.90 10.00
N LEU A 11 10.83 8.47 10.79
CA LEU A 11 9.87 9.47 10.30
C LEU A 11 10.53 10.79 9.90
N LYS A 12 11.66 11.15 10.51
CA LYS A 12 12.48 12.29 10.07
C LYS A 12 13.16 12.04 8.73
N SER A 13 13.54 10.80 8.44
CA SER A 13 14.23 10.42 7.20
C SER A 13 13.71 9.08 6.65
N LYS A 14 12.57 9.14 5.93
CA LYS A 14 11.94 7.96 5.31
C LYS A 14 12.78 7.27 4.23
N LYS A 15 13.91 7.86 3.83
CA LYS A 15 14.83 7.30 2.83
C LYS A 15 15.80 6.26 3.40
N ASN A 16 15.89 6.13 4.73
CA ASN A 16 16.79 5.16 5.35
C ASN A 16 16.23 3.73 5.22
N LEU A 17 16.77 2.98 4.26
CA LEU A 17 16.37 1.60 3.97
C LEU A 17 16.62 0.66 5.16
N GLU A 18 17.69 0.84 5.92
CA GLU A 18 17.99 -0.07 7.04
C GLU A 18 17.09 0.13 8.23
N MET A 19 16.74 1.38 8.55
CA MET A 19 15.70 1.65 9.54
C MET A 19 14.35 1.08 9.10
N ARG A 20 14.03 1.19 7.80
CA ARG A 20 12.82 0.59 7.24
C ARG A 20 12.82 -0.92 7.39
N ASN A 21 13.90 -1.60 7.03
CA ASN A 21 14.03 -3.06 7.12
C ASN A 21 13.90 -3.53 8.57
N GLN A 22 14.60 -2.87 9.50
CA GLN A 22 14.48 -3.16 10.94
C GLN A 22 13.04 -2.99 11.45
N LEU A 23 12.36 -1.92 11.04
CA LEU A 23 10.96 -1.69 11.40
C LEU A 23 10.04 -2.75 10.79
N ILE A 24 10.27 -3.18 9.56
CA ILE A 24 9.51 -4.28 8.94
C ILE A 24 9.69 -5.56 9.76
N ASP A 25 10.92 -5.95 10.06
CA ASP A 25 11.25 -7.18 10.81
C ASP A 25 10.58 -7.19 12.19
N LEU A 26 10.60 -6.05 12.89
CA LEU A 26 9.92 -5.88 14.19
C LEU A 26 8.40 -6.08 14.14
N HIS A 27 7.77 -5.94 12.97
CA HIS A 27 6.32 -6.07 12.80
C HIS A 27 5.92 -7.28 11.95
N LEU A 28 6.86 -8.11 11.45
CA LEU A 28 6.52 -9.38 10.79
C LEU A 28 5.61 -10.31 11.62
N PRO A 29 5.77 -10.44 12.96
CA PRO A 29 4.87 -11.25 13.77
C PRO A 29 3.42 -10.76 13.73
N LEU A 30 3.18 -9.46 13.55
CA LEU A 30 1.84 -8.89 13.40
C LEU A 30 1.17 -9.44 12.14
N VAL A 31 1.88 -9.47 11.00
CA VAL A 31 1.36 -10.01 9.73
C VAL A 31 0.98 -11.47 9.91
N LYS A 32 1.85 -12.28 10.52
CA LYS A 32 1.57 -13.71 10.79
C LYS A 32 0.33 -13.89 11.68
N LYS A 33 0.18 -13.07 12.73
CA LYS A 33 -0.99 -13.05 13.63
C LYS A 33 -2.27 -12.64 12.90
N LEU A 34 -2.20 -11.71 11.94
CA LEU A 34 -3.37 -11.28 11.19
C LEU A 34 -3.79 -12.32 10.16
N VAL A 35 -2.84 -12.87 9.41
CA VAL A 35 -3.06 -13.92 8.41
C VAL A 35 -3.67 -15.17 9.06
N SER A 36 -3.26 -15.54 10.26
CA SER A 36 -3.83 -16.69 10.97
C SER A 36 -5.34 -16.56 11.23
N LYS A 37 -5.86 -15.33 11.35
CA LYS A 37 -7.30 -15.05 11.54
C LYS A 37 -8.14 -15.30 10.28
N PHE A 38 -7.54 -15.33 9.09
CA PHE A 38 -8.23 -15.68 7.85
C PHE A 38 -8.33 -17.20 7.73
N LYS A 39 -9.46 -17.76 8.19
CA LYS A 39 -9.75 -19.21 8.15
C LYS A 39 -10.31 -19.67 6.81
N TYR A 40 -11.00 -18.77 6.10
CA TYR A 40 -11.67 -19.07 4.84
C TYR A 40 -11.10 -18.16 3.75
N TYR A 41 -10.57 -18.75 2.70
CA TYR A 41 -10.09 -18.10 1.49
C TYR A 41 -10.24 -19.09 0.31
N PRO A 42 -10.31 -18.62 -0.94
CA PRO A 42 -10.49 -19.46 -2.12
C PRO A 42 -9.43 -20.55 -2.24
N CYS A 43 -9.83 -21.73 -2.75
CA CYS A 43 -8.93 -22.88 -2.90
C CYS A 43 -7.74 -22.63 -3.83
N VAL A 44 -7.84 -21.64 -4.71
CA VAL A 44 -6.77 -21.20 -5.62
C VAL A 44 -5.66 -20.43 -4.89
N LEU A 45 -5.91 -19.96 -3.66
CA LEU A 45 -4.92 -19.26 -2.85
C LEU A 45 -4.37 -20.18 -1.77
N GLN A 46 -3.12 -19.93 -1.40
CA GLN A 46 -2.44 -20.55 -0.27
C GLN A 46 -2.29 -19.58 0.89
N LYS A 47 -2.09 -20.10 2.10
CA LYS A 47 -1.84 -19.28 3.30
C LYS A 47 -0.62 -18.36 3.13
N GLN A 48 0.36 -18.81 2.34
CA GLN A 48 1.55 -18.04 2.02
C GLN A 48 1.26 -16.85 1.10
N ASP A 49 0.26 -16.94 0.21
CA ASP A 49 -0.16 -15.82 -0.64
C ASP A 49 -0.78 -14.71 0.22
N LEU A 50 -1.64 -15.08 1.17
CA LEU A 50 -2.19 -14.14 2.15
C LEU A 50 -1.09 -13.50 3.00
N TYR A 51 -0.04 -14.25 3.35
CA TYR A 51 1.10 -13.70 4.08
C TYR A 51 1.89 -12.69 3.25
N GLN A 52 2.15 -12.99 1.98
CA GLN A 52 2.84 -12.07 1.07
C GLN A 52 2.05 -10.78 0.87
N GLU A 53 0.74 -10.88 0.65
CA GLU A 53 -0.11 -9.70 0.50
C GLU A 53 -0.18 -8.89 1.80
N GLY A 54 -0.26 -9.57 2.95
CA GLY A 54 -0.19 -8.93 4.25
C GLY A 54 1.15 -8.23 4.51
N PHE A 55 2.25 -8.79 4.03
CA PHE A 55 3.58 -8.18 4.08
C PHE A 55 3.64 -6.91 3.22
N LEU A 56 3.06 -6.94 2.01
CA LEU A 56 2.94 -5.76 1.17
C LEU A 56 2.10 -4.66 1.85
N GLY A 57 1.01 -5.04 2.51
CA GLY A 57 0.20 -4.14 3.32
C GLY A 57 0.95 -3.51 4.50
N LEU A 58 1.83 -4.26 5.16
CA LEU A 58 2.71 -3.72 6.20
C LEU A 58 3.68 -2.68 5.64
N ILE A 59 4.34 -2.99 4.51
CA ILE A 59 5.23 -2.05 3.82
C ILE A 59 4.48 -0.76 3.46
N LYS A 60 3.28 -0.90 2.89
CA LYS A 60 2.44 0.24 2.51
C LYS A 60 2.03 1.06 3.72
N ALA A 61 1.64 0.43 4.83
CA ALA A 61 1.34 1.11 6.07
C ALA A 61 2.57 1.88 6.58
N LEU A 62 3.74 1.25 6.62
CA LEU A 62 4.97 1.88 7.11
C LEU A 62 5.38 3.10 6.25
N ASN A 63 5.26 3.00 4.93
CA ASN A 63 5.59 4.09 4.02
C ASN A 63 4.67 5.31 4.23
N ASN A 64 3.38 5.09 4.49
CA ASN A 64 2.37 6.15 4.58
C ASN A 64 2.11 6.64 6.01
N TYR A 65 2.58 5.92 7.03
CA TYR A 65 2.38 6.28 8.42
C TYR A 65 2.98 7.65 8.75
N GLN A 66 2.26 8.38 9.59
CA GLN A 66 2.64 9.67 10.17
C GLN A 66 2.34 9.60 11.67
N ASP A 67 3.26 10.08 12.51
CA ASP A 67 3.05 10.12 13.96
C ASP A 67 2.13 11.29 14.31
N LEU A 68 0.83 11.01 14.34
CA LEU A 68 -0.22 11.95 14.76
C LEU A 68 -0.74 11.60 16.17
N GLY A 69 0.04 10.87 16.97
CA GLY A 69 -0.33 10.50 18.35
C GLY A 69 -1.15 9.20 18.49
N TYR A 70 -1.34 8.43 17.41
CA TYR A 70 -1.92 7.09 17.47
C TYR A 70 -0.86 6.00 17.29
N ASP A 71 -1.11 4.80 17.80
CA ASP A 71 -0.17 3.69 17.70
C ASP A 71 -0.07 3.14 16.26
N PHE A 72 1.15 2.81 15.83
CA PHE A 72 1.41 2.28 14.50
C PHE A 72 0.66 0.98 14.23
N ILE A 73 0.54 0.08 15.22
CA ILE A 73 -0.17 -1.19 15.02
C ILE A 73 -1.66 -0.92 14.75
N ALA A 74 -2.27 -0.01 15.51
CA ALA A 74 -3.65 0.39 15.30
C ALA A 74 -3.90 0.94 13.89
N TYR A 75 -2.93 1.68 13.34
CA TYR A 75 -2.96 2.17 11.96
C TYR A 75 -2.72 1.08 10.91
N ALA A 76 -1.74 0.20 11.13
CA ALA A 76 -1.31 -0.80 10.16
C ALA A 76 -2.27 -1.98 10.04
N GLU A 77 -2.92 -2.39 11.14
CA GLU A 77 -3.87 -3.51 11.15
C GLU A 77 -4.96 -3.42 10.07
N PRO A 78 -5.72 -2.31 9.92
CA PRO A 78 -6.74 -2.20 8.88
C PRO A 78 -6.14 -2.25 7.47
N THR A 79 -4.98 -1.63 7.24
CA THR A 79 -4.29 -1.65 5.94
C THR A 79 -3.88 -3.08 5.56
N ILE A 80 -3.22 -3.80 6.47
CA ILE A 80 -2.79 -5.20 6.23
C ILE A 80 -4.00 -6.09 5.92
N LYS A 81 -5.07 -5.99 6.72
CA LYS A 81 -6.30 -6.77 6.47
C LYS A 81 -6.96 -6.37 5.15
N SER A 82 -6.89 -5.10 4.76
CA SER A 82 -7.45 -4.61 3.50
C SER A 82 -6.76 -5.25 2.30
N GLU A 83 -5.42 -5.28 2.27
CA GLU A 83 -4.68 -5.90 1.16
C GLU A 83 -4.98 -7.41 1.07
N ILE A 84 -5.00 -8.14 2.20
CA ILE A 84 -5.36 -9.57 2.22
C ILE A 84 -6.78 -9.81 1.67
N ARG A 85 -7.74 -8.98 2.08
CA ARG A 85 -9.13 -9.09 1.58
C ARG A 85 -9.23 -8.74 0.09
N GLU A 86 -8.43 -7.80 -0.37
CA GLU A 86 -8.37 -7.40 -1.77
C GLU A 86 -7.86 -8.54 -2.65
N LEU A 87 -6.82 -9.26 -2.23
CA LEU A 87 -6.35 -10.49 -2.89
C LEU A 87 -7.48 -11.54 -2.98
N ILE A 88 -8.14 -11.82 -1.86
CA ILE A 88 -9.25 -12.78 -1.82
C ILE A 88 -10.36 -12.35 -2.80
N ARG A 89 -10.74 -11.07 -2.79
CA ARG A 89 -11.77 -10.52 -3.67
C ARG A 89 -11.40 -10.65 -5.15
N LYS A 90 -10.13 -10.36 -5.51
CA LYS A 90 -9.63 -10.52 -6.89
C LYS A 90 -9.64 -11.97 -7.34
N SER A 91 -9.32 -12.91 -6.45
CA SER A 91 -9.31 -14.35 -6.77
C SER A 91 -10.70 -14.94 -7.06
N HIS A 92 -11.77 -14.29 -6.61
CA HIS A 92 -13.15 -14.70 -6.91
C HIS A 92 -13.65 -14.25 -8.29
N SER A 93 -12.93 -13.37 -8.98
CA SER A 93 -13.35 -12.84 -10.27
C SER A 93 -12.50 -13.49 -11.36
N PRO A 94 -13.06 -14.28 -12.31
CA PRO A 94 -12.35 -14.54 -13.54
C PRO A 94 -12.02 -13.17 -14.13
N SER A 95 -10.75 -12.95 -14.48
CA SER A 95 -10.19 -11.67 -14.92
C SER A 95 -11.05 -10.98 -15.99
N VAL A 96 -12.08 -10.24 -15.59
CA VAL A 96 -12.79 -9.30 -16.45
C VAL A 96 -12.01 -8.00 -16.33
N PRO A 97 -11.46 -7.47 -17.44
CA PRO A 97 -10.78 -6.18 -17.43
C PRO A 97 -11.71 -5.13 -16.82
N GLN A 98 -11.29 -4.48 -15.73
CA GLN A 98 -12.00 -3.31 -15.24
C GLN A 98 -11.90 -2.26 -16.34
N LYS A 99 -13.04 -1.90 -16.95
CA LYS A 99 -13.11 -0.72 -17.79
C LYS A 99 -12.67 0.45 -16.92
N THR A 100 -11.47 0.97 -17.17
CA THR A 100 -11.04 2.26 -16.65
C THR A 100 -11.98 3.28 -17.28
N HIS A 101 -13.03 3.68 -16.56
CA HIS A 101 -13.73 4.90 -16.89
C HIS A 101 -12.76 6.04 -16.60
N LYS A 102 -11.88 6.34 -17.57
CA LYS A 102 -11.25 7.66 -17.63
C LYS A 102 -12.40 8.64 -17.80
N THR A 103 -12.69 9.43 -16.78
CA THR A 103 -13.49 10.64 -16.92
C THR A 103 -12.68 11.57 -17.80
N ASN A 104 -12.95 11.56 -19.10
CA ASN A 104 -12.45 12.57 -20.02
C ASN A 104 -13.19 13.86 -19.66
N ASN A 105 -12.66 14.64 -18.71
CA ASN A 105 -13.13 16.00 -18.48
C ASN A 105 -12.70 16.82 -19.71
N PRO A 106 -13.63 17.33 -20.55
CA PRO A 106 -13.30 18.07 -21.76
C PRO A 106 -12.89 19.53 -21.46
N SER A 107 -12.64 19.89 -20.19
CA SER A 107 -12.48 21.26 -19.74
C SER A 107 -11.06 21.82 -19.85
N PHE A 108 -10.14 21.13 -20.53
CA PHE A 108 -8.87 21.70 -20.97
C PHE A 108 -8.80 21.64 -22.49
N GLN A 109 -9.32 22.69 -23.14
CA GLN A 109 -8.97 23.02 -24.51
C GLN A 109 -7.78 23.98 -24.45
N GLU A 110 -6.61 23.54 -24.89
CA GLU A 110 -5.51 24.46 -25.17
C GLU A 110 -5.94 25.40 -26.28
N GLU A 111 -6.01 26.69 -25.96
CA GLU A 111 -6.18 27.76 -26.93
C GLU A 111 -5.00 27.74 -27.91
N ASN A 112 -5.26 27.29 -29.14
CA ASN A 112 -4.38 27.52 -30.27
C ASN A 112 -4.34 29.02 -30.57
N THR A 113 -3.36 29.72 -30.01
CA THR A 113 -3.01 31.06 -30.47
C THR A 113 -1.73 31.01 -31.30
N HIS A 114 -1.92 31.25 -32.58
CA HIS A 114 -0.91 31.43 -33.60
C HIS A 114 0.15 32.48 -33.20
N MET A 115 1.44 32.19 -33.45
CA MET A 115 2.32 33.17 -34.09
C MET A 115 3.25 32.45 -35.07
N ALA A 116 3.07 32.80 -36.34
CA ALA A 116 3.97 32.51 -37.43
C ALA A 116 5.37 33.03 -37.12
N LEU A 117 6.42 32.29 -37.50
CA LEU A 117 7.57 32.88 -38.16
C LEU A 117 8.16 31.90 -39.18
N SER A 118 8.32 32.48 -40.35
CA SER A 118 8.82 32.02 -41.64
C SER A 118 10.24 31.46 -41.66
N ASN A 119 10.44 30.60 -42.66
CA ASN A 119 11.62 30.43 -43.53
C ASN A 119 12.80 29.54 -43.08
N PRO A 120 13.62 29.06 -44.05
CA PRO A 120 13.57 29.25 -45.51
C PRO A 120 13.21 28.01 -46.33
#